data_AF-Q26590-F1
#
_entry.id   AF-Q26590-F1
#
_cell.length_a   1.000
_cell.length_b   1.000
_cell.length_c   1.000
_cell.angle_alpha   90.00
_cell.angle_beta   90.00
_cell.angle_gamma   90.00
#
_symmetry.space_group_name_H-M   'P 1'
#
loop_
_entity.id
_entity.type
_entity.pdbx_description
1 polymer ?
#
loop_
_entity_poly.entity_id
_entity_poly.type
_entity_poly.pdbx_seq_one_letter_code
_entity_poly.pdbx_strand_id
1 'polypeptide(L)'
;GYLMRKQYKKLQDQRVALTLMQRNIRKYLVLRNWPWWRLYTKVKPMLNIARQEEEMKKAAEELAKLKEEYEKLEKLKKELEEQNVTVLQQKNDLFLQLQTEQDSLADAEEKISKLVLQRGDMEQRIKELEERLADEEDQAANLTEKKK
;
A
#
# COMPACT_ATOMS: atom_id res chain seq x y z
N GLY A 1 -42.18 8.72 22.93
CA GLY A 1 -40.81 8.27 22.57
C GLY A 1 -40.75 7.80 21.12
N TYR A 2 -39.66 8.10 20.41
CA TYR A 2 -39.44 7.73 19.00
C TYR A 2 -39.49 6.21 18.76
N LEU A 3 -38.88 5.42 19.66
CA LEU A 3 -38.82 3.96 19.57
C LEU A 3 -40.22 3.32 19.56
N MET A 4 -41.11 3.77 20.45
CA MET A 4 -42.49 3.27 20.55
C MET A 4 -43.31 3.59 19.30
N ARG A 5 -43.11 4.76 18.67
CA ARG A 5 -43.78 5.10 17.40
C ARG A 5 -43.30 4.24 16.24
N LYS A 6 -42.00 3.94 16.16
CA LYS A 6 -41.44 3.03 15.14
C LYS A 6 -41.98 1.60 15.28
N GLN A 7 -42.05 1.09 16.52
CA GLN A 7 -42.63 -0.22 16.80
C GLN A 7 -44.12 -0.27 16.48
N TYR A 8 -44.87 0.75 16.87
CA TYR A 8 -46.30 0.85 16.56
C TYR A 8 -46.58 0.89 15.05
N LYS A 9 -45.78 1.64 14.29
CA LYS A 9 -45.88 1.67 12.82
C LYS A 9 -45.65 0.29 12.21
N LYS A 10 -44.64 -0.45 12.69
CA LYS A 10 -44.39 -1.83 12.27
C LYS A 10 -45.59 -2.74 12.53
N LEU A 11 -46.23 -2.63 13.70
CA LEU A 11 -47.42 -3.42 14.04
C LEU A 11 -48.63 -3.07 13.15
N GLN A 12 -48.83 -1.79 12.84
CA GLN A 12 -49.87 -1.36 11.90
C GLN A 12 -49.65 -1.93 10.50
N ASP A 13 -48.41 -1.82 9.98
CA ASP A 13 -48.07 -2.32 8.66
C ASP A 13 -48.22 -3.86 8.59
N GLN A 14 -47.84 -4.57 9.66
CA GLN A 14 -48.08 -6.01 9.79
C GLN A 14 -49.57 -6.37 9.77
N ARG A 15 -50.43 -5.61 10.44
CA ARG A 15 -51.88 -5.86 10.45
C ARG A 15 -52.51 -5.69 9.06
N VAL A 16 -52.09 -4.66 8.33
CA VAL A 16 -52.52 -4.43 6.94
C VAL A 16 -52.03 -5.56 6.04
N ALA A 17 -50.74 -5.91 6.14
CA ALA A 17 -50.15 -7.01 5.38
C ALA A 17 -50.87 -8.34 5.65
N LEU A 18 -51.17 -8.65 6.91
CA LEU A 18 -51.90 -9.87 7.29
C LEU A 18 -53.27 -9.95 6.63
N THR A 19 -54.02 -8.83 6.64
CA THR A 19 -55.35 -8.77 6.03
C THR A 19 -55.28 -9.01 4.52
N LEU A 20 -54.30 -8.39 3.86
CA LEU A 20 -54.05 -8.59 2.42
C LEU A 20 -53.65 -10.03 2.11
N MET A 21 -52.74 -10.62 2.88
CA MET A 21 -52.31 -12.01 2.73
C MET A 21 -53.48 -12.97 2.87
N GLN A 22 -54.28 -12.84 3.93
CA GLN A 22 -55.46 -13.69 4.15
C GLN A 22 -56.46 -13.57 2.99
N ARG A 23 -56.74 -12.34 2.52
CA ARG A 23 -57.62 -12.11 1.37
C ARG A 23 -57.10 -12.79 0.11
N ASN A 24 -55.80 -12.64 -0.17
CA ASN A 24 -55.15 -13.21 -1.35
C ASN A 24 -55.14 -14.74 -1.29
N ILE A 25 -54.86 -15.34 -0.12
CA ILE A 25 -54.90 -16.79 0.07
C ILE A 25 -56.30 -17.33 -0.24
N ARG A 26 -57.35 -16.72 0.31
CA ARG A 26 -58.74 -17.13 0.03
C ARG A 26 -59.06 -17.06 -1.46
N LYS A 27 -58.67 -15.96 -2.14
CA LYS A 27 -58.86 -15.81 -3.59
C LYS A 27 -58.07 -16.86 -4.38
N TYR A 28 -56.82 -17.13 -4.01
CA TYR A 28 -55.99 -18.15 -4.65
C TYR A 28 -56.59 -19.56 -4.51
N LEU A 29 -57.14 -19.92 -3.34
CA LEU A 29 -57.79 -21.21 -3.13
C LEU A 29 -59.00 -21.44 -4.05
N VAL A 30 -59.71 -20.37 -4.43
CA VAL A 30 -60.78 -20.42 -5.43
C VAL A 30 -60.19 -20.51 -6.84
N LEU A 31 -59.20 -19.67 -7.16
CA LEU A 31 -58.61 -19.59 -8.49
C LEU A 31 -57.81 -20.84 -8.89
N ARG A 32 -57.14 -21.52 -7.95
CA ARG A 32 -56.23 -22.65 -8.26
C ARG A 32 -56.91 -23.80 -9.02
N ASN A 33 -58.20 -24.02 -8.80
CA ASN A 33 -58.98 -25.07 -9.47
C ASN A 33 -59.67 -24.56 -10.74
N TRP A 34 -59.71 -23.25 -10.98
CA TRP A 34 -60.38 -22.66 -12.13
C TRP A 34 -59.60 -22.97 -13.43
N PRO A 35 -60.24 -23.54 -14.47
CA PRO A 35 -59.54 -23.95 -15.70
C PRO A 35 -58.81 -22.81 -16.42
N TRP A 36 -59.42 -21.62 -16.51
CA TRP A 36 -58.81 -20.45 -17.14
C TRP A 36 -57.57 -19.94 -16.42
N TRP A 37 -57.57 -19.98 -15.08
CA TRP A 37 -56.39 -19.64 -14.28
C TRP A 37 -55.25 -20.63 -14.51
N ARG A 38 -55.54 -21.94 -14.55
CA ARG A 38 -54.55 -22.98 -14.87
C ARG A 38 -53.96 -22.78 -16.26
N LEU A 39 -54.79 -22.47 -17.26
CA LEU A 39 -54.33 -22.15 -18.62
C LEU A 39 -53.38 -20.93 -18.62
N TYR A 40 -53.80 -19.82 -18.00
CA TYR A 40 -52.99 -18.61 -17.88
C TYR A 40 -51.62 -18.89 -17.24
N THR A 41 -51.57 -19.64 -16.14
CA THR A 41 -50.31 -19.97 -15.46
C THR A 41 -49.36 -20.83 -16.29
N LYS A 42 -49.88 -21.66 -17.21
CA LYS A 42 -49.05 -22.49 -18.10
C LYS A 42 -48.60 -21.74 -19.35
N VAL A 43 -49.46 -20.87 -19.88
CA VAL A 43 -49.18 -20.13 -21.13
C VAL A 43 -48.30 -18.91 -20.87
N LYS A 44 -48.49 -18.19 -19.76
CA LYS A 44 -47.74 -16.95 -19.45
C LYS A 44 -46.22 -17.14 -19.46
N PRO A 45 -45.62 -18.20 -18.86
CA PRO A 45 -44.18 -18.42 -18.93
C PRO A 45 -43.67 -18.81 -20.32
N MET A 46 -44.55 -19.32 -21.20
CA MET A 46 -44.20 -19.66 -22.59
C MET A 46 -44.21 -18.42 -23.50
N LEU A 47 -44.71 -17.27 -23.03
CA LEU A 47 -44.64 -16.03 -23.77
C LEU A 47 -43.21 -15.48 -23.70
N ASN A 48 -42.62 -15.22 -24.87
CA ASN A 48 -41.26 -14.67 -25.00
C ASN A 48 -41.01 -13.45 -24.10
N ILE A 49 -42.03 -12.61 -23.90
CA ILE A 49 -41.97 -11.41 -23.07
C ILE A 49 -41.64 -11.73 -21.60
N ALA A 50 -42.23 -12.78 -21.03
CA ALA A 50 -41.98 -13.13 -19.62
C ALA A 50 -40.54 -13.66 -19.42
N ARG A 51 -40.02 -14.43 -20.38
CA ARG A 51 -38.62 -14.89 -20.36
C ARG A 51 -37.63 -13.74 -20.55
N GLN A 52 -37.94 -12.81 -21.46
CA GLN A 52 -37.15 -11.62 -21.70
C GLN A 52 -37.11 -10.69 -20.49
N GLU A 53 -38.21 -10.49 -19.76
CA GLU A 53 -38.21 -9.69 -18.53
C GLU A 53 -37.30 -10.28 -17.44
N GLU A 54 -37.32 -11.60 -17.25
CA GLU A 54 -36.42 -12.27 -16.30
C GLU A 54 -34.94 -12.20 -16.72
N GLU A 55 -34.66 -12.42 -18.01
CA GLU A 55 -33.31 -12.31 -18.58
C GLU A 55 -32.78 -10.88 -18.47
N MET A 56 -33.60 -9.87 -18.82
CA MET A 56 -33.25 -8.45 -18.70
C MET A 56 -33.01 -8.04 -17.25
N LYS A 57 -33.79 -8.57 -16.30
CA LYS A 57 -33.58 -8.29 -14.88
C LYS A 57 -32.25 -8.86 -14.38
N LYS A 58 -31.93 -10.11 -14.76
CA LYS A 58 -30.63 -10.73 -14.43
C LYS A 58 -29.47 -9.94 -15.04
N ALA A 59 -29.58 -9.60 -16.32
CA ALA A 59 -28.55 -8.81 -17.00
C ALA A 59 -28.36 -7.43 -16.36
N ALA A 60 -29.44 -6.77 -15.94
CA ALA A 60 -29.36 -5.48 -15.24
C ALA A 60 -28.69 -5.61 -13.86
N GLU A 61 -28.98 -6.67 -13.10
CA GLU A 61 -28.33 -6.95 -11.82
C GLU A 61 -26.84 -7.26 -11.99
N GLU A 62 -26.47 -8.06 -12.99
CA GLU A 62 -25.07 -8.35 -13.32
C GLU A 62 -24.31 -7.10 -13.78
N LEU A 63 -24.93 -6.28 -14.64
CA LEU A 63 -24.34 -5.04 -15.11
C LEU A 63 -24.16 -4.02 -13.98
N ALA A 64 -25.09 -3.96 -13.02
CA ALA A 64 -24.94 -3.11 -11.85
C ALA A 64 -23.77 -3.55 -10.97
N LYS A 65 -23.64 -4.86 -10.70
CA LYS A 65 -22.49 -5.41 -9.95
C LYS A 65 -21.17 -5.14 -10.66
N LEU A 66 -21.12 -5.39 -11.96
CA LEU A 66 -19.91 -5.19 -12.76
C LEU A 66 -19.48 -3.72 -12.78
N LYS A 67 -20.44 -2.78 -12.87
CA LYS A 67 -20.15 -1.34 -12.77
C LYS A 67 -19.58 -0.97 -11.41
N GLU A 68 -20.15 -1.48 -10.32
CA GLU A 68 -19.66 -1.20 -8.97
C GLU A 68 -18.25 -1.76 -8.75
N GLU A 69 -17.98 -2.98 -9.22
CA GLU A 69 -16.65 -3.59 -9.18
C GLU A 69 -15.65 -2.81 -10.04
N TYR A 70 -16.05 -2.40 -11.24
CA TYR A 70 -15.23 -1.60 -12.14
C TYR A 70 -14.83 -0.27 -11.50
N GLU A 71 -15.78 0.47 -10.91
CA GLU A 71 -15.49 1.74 -10.23
C GLU A 71 -14.54 1.56 -9.05
N LYS A 72 -14.67 0.47 -8.29
CA LYS A 72 -13.75 0.15 -7.19
C LYS A 72 -12.34 -0.14 -7.70
N LEU A 73 -12.22 -0.96 -8.74
CA LEU A 73 -10.93 -1.29 -9.36
C LEU A 73 -10.27 -0.07 -10.00
N GLU A 74 -11.05 0.81 -10.63
CA GLU A 74 -10.53 2.03 -11.24
C GLU A 74 -9.95 2.99 -10.19
N LYS A 75 -10.62 3.15 -9.04
CA LYS A 75 -10.11 3.94 -7.92
C LYS A 75 -8.83 3.34 -7.35
N LEU A 76 -8.83 2.04 -7.07
CA LEU A 76 -7.66 1.34 -6.55
C LEU A 76 -6.47 1.45 -7.52
N LYS A 77 -6.72 1.33 -8.83
CA LYS A 77 -5.69 1.50 -9.85
C LYS A 77 -5.06 2.89 -9.79
N LYS A 78 -5.87 3.95 -9.71
CA LYS A 78 -5.36 5.33 -9.61
C LYS A 78 -4.52 5.55 -8.34
N GLU A 79 -5.00 5.05 -7.20
CA GLU A 79 -4.25 5.12 -5.93
C GLU A 79 -2.90 4.40 -6.01
N LEU A 80 -2.87 3.21 -6.62
CA LEU A 80 -1.62 2.45 -6.80
C LEU A 80 -0.66 3.11 -7.79
N GLU A 81 -1.16 3.74 -8.85
CA GLU A 81 -0.34 4.50 -9.80
C GLU A 81 0.32 5.71 -9.11
N GLU A 82 -0.42 6.47 -8.30
CA GLU A 82 0.12 7.59 -7.52
C GLU A 82 1.18 7.15 -6.49
N GLN A 83 0.93 6.04 -5.79
CA GLN A 83 1.90 5.45 -4.86
C GLN A 83 3.17 5.00 -5.59
N ASN A 84 3.04 4.40 -6.78
CA ASN A 84 4.18 3.94 -7.57
C ASN A 84 5.10 5.10 -7.97
N VAL A 85 4.52 6.22 -8.44
CA VAL A 85 5.27 7.44 -8.77
C VAL A 85 6.02 7.96 -7.55
N THR A 86 5.37 8.00 -6.39
CA THR A 86 5.99 8.46 -5.14
C THR A 86 7.18 7.59 -4.74
N VAL A 87 7.02 6.27 -4.80
CA VAL A 87 8.10 5.32 -4.45
C VAL A 87 9.25 5.39 -5.45
N LEU A 88 8.97 5.57 -6.74
CA LEU A 88 10.01 5.77 -7.75
C LEU A 88 10.81 7.05 -7.52
N GLN A 89 10.13 8.15 -7.16
CA GLN A 89 10.79 9.40 -6.80
C GLN A 89 11.73 9.21 -5.61
N GLN A 90 11.22 8.63 -4.52
CA GLN A 90 12.02 8.36 -3.30
C GLN A 90 13.22 7.46 -3.59
N LYS A 91 13.06 6.43 -4.43
CA LYS A 91 14.15 5.56 -4.86
C LYS A 91 15.23 6.35 -5.59
N ASN A 92 14.85 7.23 -6.51
CA ASN A 92 15.80 8.06 -7.26
C ASN A 92 16.54 9.03 -6.34
N ASP A 93 15.83 9.67 -5.41
CA ASP A 93 16.43 10.59 -4.44
C ASP A 93 17.46 9.86 -3.53
N LEU A 94 17.10 8.67 -3.03
CA LEU A 94 18.02 7.84 -2.24
C LEU A 94 19.24 7.39 -3.06
N PHE A 95 19.05 7.09 -4.34
CA PHE A 95 20.15 6.71 -5.22
C PHE A 95 21.13 7.88 -5.44
N LEU A 96 20.62 9.10 -5.64
CA LEU A 96 21.44 10.31 -5.75
C LEU A 96 22.20 10.61 -4.44
N GLN A 97 21.54 10.44 -3.29
CA GLN A 97 22.19 10.58 -1.99
C GLN A 97 23.31 9.56 -1.83
N LEU A 98 23.06 8.29 -2.16
CA LEU A 98 24.07 7.24 -2.10
C LEU A 98 25.30 7.58 -2.96
N GLN A 99 25.10 8.07 -4.19
CA GLN A 99 26.19 8.48 -5.05
C GLN A 99 27.02 9.62 -4.43
N THR A 100 26.33 10.62 -3.85
CA THR A 100 26.99 11.75 -3.19
C THR A 100 27.82 11.31 -1.99
N GLU A 101 27.30 10.39 -1.17
CA GLU A 101 28.01 9.83 -0.03
C GLU A 101 29.21 8.97 -0.48
N GLN A 102 29.10 8.24 -1.58
CA GLN A 102 30.22 7.49 -2.16
C GLN A 102 31.34 8.41 -2.63
N ASP A 103 31.02 9.51 -3.31
CA ASP A 103 32.02 10.49 -3.75
C ASP A 103 32.69 11.16 -2.53
N SER A 104 31.91 11.53 -1.51
CA SER A 104 32.45 12.08 -0.26
C SER A 104 33.34 11.09 0.49
N LEU A 105 33.01 9.80 0.45
CA LEU A 105 33.82 8.75 1.06
C LEU A 105 35.14 8.59 0.32
N ALA A 106 35.13 8.58 -1.01
CA ALA A 106 36.34 8.52 -1.82
C ALA A 106 37.29 9.71 -1.54
N ASP A 107 36.75 10.93 -1.43
CA ASP A 107 37.51 12.12 -1.05
C ASP A 107 38.13 11.98 0.35
N ALA A 108 37.40 11.40 1.30
CA ALA A 108 37.89 11.16 2.65
C ALA A 108 39.00 10.09 2.67
N GLU A 109 38.85 9.01 1.91
CA GLU A 109 39.85 7.97 1.74
C GLU A 109 41.15 8.51 1.13
N GLU A 110 41.06 9.38 0.12
CA GLU A 110 42.24 10.02 -0.47
C GLU A 110 42.98 10.89 0.56
N LYS A 111 42.25 11.67 1.36
CA LYS A 111 42.83 12.48 2.45
C LYS A 111 43.51 11.61 3.50
N ILE A 112 42.88 10.50 3.91
CA ILE A 112 43.46 9.55 4.86
C ILE A 112 44.75 8.96 4.30
N SER A 113 44.75 8.53 3.04
CA SER A 113 45.95 7.99 2.37
C SER A 113 47.12 8.99 2.38
N LYS A 114 46.85 10.27 2.06
CA LYS A 114 47.86 11.34 2.12
C LYS A 114 48.40 11.55 3.53
N LEU A 115 47.52 11.58 4.54
CA LEU A 115 47.93 11.74 5.94
C LEU A 115 48.76 10.56 6.44
N VAL A 116 48.46 9.33 6.01
CA VAL A 116 49.24 8.14 6.35
C VAL A 116 50.66 8.24 5.79
N LEU A 117 50.81 8.67 4.52
CA LEU A 117 52.13 8.88 3.91
C LEU A 117 52.92 9.97 4.65
N GLN A 118 52.30 11.12 4.90
CA GLN A 118 52.93 12.22 5.63
C GLN A 118 53.35 11.81 7.05
N ARG A 119 52.54 10.99 7.74
CA ARG A 119 52.89 10.45 9.05
C ARG A 119 54.14 9.57 8.96
N GLY A 120 54.23 8.70 7.96
CA GLY A 120 55.41 7.86 7.74
C GLY A 120 56.68 8.69 7.50
N ASP A 121 56.61 9.72 6.65
CA ASP A 121 57.75 10.62 6.40
C ASP A 121 58.20 11.34 7.68
N MET A 122 57.25 11.80 8.49
CA MET A 122 57.55 12.47 9.77
C MET A 122 58.13 11.50 10.80
N GLU A 123 57.61 10.27 10.89
CA GLU A 123 58.15 9.21 11.76
C GLU A 123 59.60 8.88 11.39
N GLN A 124 59.93 8.81 10.09
CA GLN A 124 61.30 8.61 9.64
C GLN A 124 62.20 9.79 10.01
N ARG A 125 61.72 11.01 9.80
CA ARG A 125 62.49 12.23 10.14
C ARG A 125 62.74 12.38 11.64
N ILE A 126 61.81 11.93 12.48
CA ILE A 126 62.01 11.86 13.94
C ILE A 126 63.14 10.89 14.25
N LYS A 127 63.13 9.67 13.69
CA LYS A 127 64.21 8.68 13.91
C LYS A 127 65.58 9.21 13.51
N GLU A 128 65.69 9.85 12.34
CA GLU A 128 66.95 10.45 11.88
C GLU A 128 67.45 11.56 12.82
N LEU A 129 66.54 12.35 13.40
CA LEU A 129 66.90 13.38 14.38
C LEU A 129 67.30 12.77 15.74
N GLU A 130 66.62 11.70 16.17
CA GLU A 130 66.97 10.95 17.38
C GLU A 130 68.36 10.31 17.27
N GLU A 131 68.68 9.68 16.13
CA GLU A 131 70.01 9.11 15.87
C GLU A 131 71.11 10.19 15.88
N ARG A 132 70.88 11.31 15.19
CA ARG A 132 71.83 12.44 15.19
C ARG A 132 72.03 13.04 16.57
N LEU A 133 70.98 13.13 17.38
CA LEU A 133 71.08 13.62 18.75
C LEU A 133 71.94 12.68 19.59
N ALA A 134 71.72 11.37 19.48
CA ALA A 134 72.53 10.37 20.18
C ALA A 134 74.02 10.44 19.78
N ASP A 135 74.32 10.58 18.48
CA ASP A 135 75.70 10.74 18.00
C ASP A 135 76.39 11.99 18.58
N GLU A 136 75.68 13.13 18.66
CA GLU A 136 76.22 14.37 19.24
C GLU A 136 76.40 14.28 20.76
N GLU A 137 75.48 13.60 21.46
CA GLU A 137 75.60 13.32 22.90
C GLU A 137 76.83 12.45 23.20
N ASP A 138 77.07 11.41 22.40
CA ASP A 138 78.26 10.57 22.51
C ASP A 138 79.55 11.36 22.23
N GLN A 139 79.56 12.23 21.21
CA GLN A 139 80.71 13.10 20.93
C GLN A 139 80.97 14.08 22.08
N ALA A 140 79.93 14.69 22.64
CA ALA A 140 80.05 15.58 23.79
C ALA A 140 80.61 14.85 25.01
N ALA A 141 80.13 13.64 25.31
CA ALA A 141 80.65 12.80 26.39
C ALA A 141 82.15 12.50 26.20
N ASN A 142 82.55 12.06 25.00
CA ASN A 142 83.95 11.79 24.65
C ASN A 142 84.86 13.02 24.80
N LEU A 143 84.40 14.20 24.39
CA LEU A 143 85.14 15.46 24.58
C LEU A 143 85.28 15.84 26.05
N THR A 144 84.26 15.53 26.85
CA THR A 144 84.26 15.80 28.29
C THR A 144 85.24 14.87 29.02
N GLU A 145 85.32 13.60 28.61
CA GLU A 145 86.32 12.66 29.10
C GLU A 145 87.75 13.07 28.73
N LYS A 146 87.99 13.50 27.48
CA LYS A 146 89.32 13.96 27.03
C LYS A 146 89.82 15.24 27.73
N LYS A 147 88.93 15.98 28.40
CA LYS A 147 89.27 17.19 29.17
C LYS A 147 89.58 16.91 30.64
N LYS A 148 89.36 15.69 31.13
CA LYS A 148 89.81 15.22 32.46
C LYS A 148 91.22 14.66 32.38
#